data_AF-A0A4Q3F669-F1
#
_entry.id   AF-A0A4Q3F669-F1
#
_cell.length_a   1.000
_cell.length_b   1.000
_cell.length_c   1.000
_cell.angle_alpha   90.00
_cell.angle_beta   90.00
_cell.angle_gamma   90.00
#
_symmetry.space_group_name_H-M   'P 1'
#
loop_
_entity.id
_entity.type
_entity.pdbx_description
1 polymer ?
#
loop_
_entity_poly.entity_id
_entity_poly.type
_entity_poly.pdbx_seq_one_letter_code
_entity_poly.pdbx_strand_id
1 'polypeptide(L)'
;MARFDPAAISKVIGATGDDASESETGRLQDRIGEALEKASWPLGDVTIPFTQAAGVLRVSPVSIERAGLRADATGLVDWRAMTTDLRLNLRPLGAAPKGWPEQLPQVGVAWRGPLEAPRRETDVGALSNVVAARALAREIERVEAFEADQRERAMHIRRLRAERELRENERKLTEFLKAEEERRIAEEKRAEEIRKAEEARLAEEARRAEAARKAEEARLAEEARKAEIARRAEEAKQAEEARRAEIARRLEEARIAEEARKLEIAKRQEELRKAEDERRKAEADERARQAAIRAAIEGRPGPMILQGAPPSYIPGDPPGYGRPRGDAPPLPPPLDIQSVPRPMSRSPLQN
;
A
#
# COMPACT_ATOMS: atom_id res chain seq x y z
N MET A 1 6.20 -89.26 60.93
CA MET A 1 5.22 -88.16 61.07
C MET A 1 4.85 -87.67 59.69
N ALA A 2 3.59 -87.30 59.44
CA ALA A 2 3.21 -86.64 58.19
C ALA A 2 3.87 -85.25 58.11
N ARG A 3 4.39 -84.88 56.94
CA ARG A 3 4.93 -83.54 56.67
C ARG A 3 3.81 -82.66 56.12
N PHE A 4 3.63 -81.51 56.76
CA PHE A 4 2.57 -80.55 56.47
C PHE A 4 2.93 -79.22 57.14
N ASP A 5 3.51 -78.28 56.41
CA ASP A 5 3.83 -76.93 56.91
C ASP A 5 2.57 -76.03 56.88
N PRO A 6 1.99 -75.64 58.03
CA PRO A 6 0.80 -74.80 58.05
C PRO A 6 1.04 -73.40 57.48
N ALA A 7 2.30 -72.94 57.41
CA ALA A 7 2.66 -71.66 56.81
C ALA A 7 2.93 -71.75 55.29
N ALA A 8 2.88 -72.95 54.68
CA ALA A 8 3.19 -73.15 53.26
C ALA A 8 2.38 -72.24 52.33
N ILE A 9 1.06 -72.19 52.52
CA ILE A 9 0.15 -71.41 51.66
C ILE A 9 0.47 -69.92 51.77
N SER A 10 0.65 -69.40 53.00
CA SER A 10 1.02 -68.00 53.24
C SER A 10 2.38 -67.62 52.64
N LYS A 11 3.36 -68.54 52.69
CA LYS A 11 4.69 -68.36 52.06
C LYS A 11 4.60 -68.30 50.54
N VAL A 12 3.76 -69.15 49.92
CA VAL A 12 3.54 -69.12 48.47
C VAL A 12 2.79 -67.84 48.07
N ILE A 13 1.66 -67.52 48.72
CA ILE A 13 0.90 -66.27 48.53
C ILE A 13 1.79 -65.03 48.61
N GLY A 14 2.66 -64.95 49.63
CA GLY A 14 3.57 -63.81 49.82
C GLY A 14 4.68 -63.68 48.77
N ALA A 15 4.89 -64.71 47.93
CA ALA A 15 5.97 -64.77 46.93
C ALA A 15 5.43 -65.11 45.53
N THR A 16 4.18 -64.73 45.22
CA THR A 16 3.49 -65.10 43.97
C THR A 16 2.58 -63.96 43.47
N GLY A 17 2.36 -63.90 42.16
CA GLY A 17 1.51 -62.94 41.46
C GLY A 17 2.24 -61.68 41.01
N ASP A 18 3.56 -61.78 40.83
CA ASP A 18 4.36 -60.78 40.10
C ASP A 18 4.27 -61.00 38.57
N ASP A 19 4.01 -62.24 38.13
CA ASP A 19 3.90 -62.65 36.73
C ASP A 19 2.68 -63.58 36.52
N ALA A 20 2.02 -63.47 35.37
CA ALA A 20 0.90 -64.31 34.96
C ALA A 20 1.32 -65.80 34.80
N SER A 21 2.59 -66.07 34.46
CA SER A 21 3.12 -67.44 34.41
C SER A 21 3.10 -68.16 35.77
N GLU A 22 2.95 -67.43 36.88
CA GLU A 22 2.79 -68.03 38.21
C GLU A 22 1.35 -68.45 38.53
N SER A 23 0.37 -68.09 37.70
CA SER A 23 -1.03 -68.53 37.88
C SER A 23 -1.29 -69.95 37.39
N GLU A 24 -0.34 -70.57 36.68
CA GLU A 24 -0.46 -71.90 36.10
C GLU A 24 -0.71 -72.98 37.18
N THR A 25 -1.82 -73.71 37.02
CA THR A 25 -2.32 -74.67 38.02
C THR A 25 -1.27 -75.73 38.40
N GLY A 26 -0.59 -76.35 37.44
CA GLY A 26 0.43 -77.37 37.72
C GLY A 26 1.61 -76.82 38.52
N ARG A 27 2.16 -75.68 38.08
CA ARG A 27 3.26 -74.99 38.77
C ARG A 27 2.88 -74.56 40.19
N LEU A 28 1.63 -74.15 40.42
CA LEU A 28 1.11 -73.87 41.76
C LEU A 28 0.89 -75.14 42.60
N GLN A 29 0.41 -76.23 42.00
CA GLN A 29 0.24 -77.52 42.68
C GLN A 29 1.58 -78.07 43.18
N ASP A 30 2.62 -78.03 42.34
CA ASP A 30 3.98 -78.44 42.69
C ASP A 30 4.58 -77.53 43.79
N ARG A 31 4.51 -76.20 43.60
CA ARG A 31 5.04 -75.21 44.56
C ARG A 31 4.37 -75.30 45.93
N ILE A 32 3.06 -75.56 45.98
CA ILE A 32 2.32 -75.82 47.22
C ILE A 32 2.67 -77.18 47.81
N GLY A 33 2.77 -78.23 46.98
CA GLY A 33 3.11 -79.60 47.43
C GLY A 33 4.50 -79.66 48.06
N GLU A 34 5.50 -79.07 47.42
CA GLU A 34 6.87 -78.94 47.94
C GLU A 34 6.90 -78.08 49.21
N ALA A 35 6.17 -76.96 49.25
CA ALA A 35 6.10 -76.10 50.43
C ALA A 35 5.48 -76.80 51.64
N LEU A 36 4.41 -77.57 51.45
CA LEU A 36 3.77 -78.36 52.51
C LEU A 36 4.72 -79.41 53.12
N GLU A 37 5.74 -79.87 52.41
CA GLU A 37 6.67 -80.89 52.94
C GLU A 37 7.83 -80.35 53.77
N LYS A 38 7.90 -79.03 54.00
CA LYS A 38 9.05 -78.38 54.67
C LYS A 38 8.98 -78.37 56.19
N ALA A 39 7.84 -78.71 56.80
CA ALA A 39 7.66 -78.83 58.24
C ALA A 39 6.59 -79.86 58.60
N SER A 40 6.19 -79.91 59.88
CA SER A 40 5.03 -80.66 60.36
C SER A 40 4.07 -79.72 61.09
N TRP A 41 2.77 -80.04 61.10
CA TRP A 41 1.76 -79.24 61.78
C TRP A 41 1.58 -79.73 63.22
N PRO A 42 1.93 -78.95 64.25
CA PRO A 42 1.61 -79.28 65.64
C PRO A 42 0.11 -79.13 65.90
N LEU A 43 -0.66 -80.15 65.48
CA LEU A 43 -2.10 -80.23 65.69
C LEU A 43 -2.50 -80.50 67.15
N GLY A 44 -1.59 -81.03 67.98
CA GLY A 44 -1.89 -81.45 69.34
C GLY A 44 -3.05 -82.45 69.38
N ASP A 45 -3.83 -82.41 70.47
CA ASP A 45 -5.06 -83.19 70.56
C ASP A 45 -6.16 -82.57 69.67
N VAL A 46 -6.84 -83.42 68.90
CA VAL A 46 -7.96 -83.03 68.01
C VAL A 46 -9.08 -84.07 68.12
N THR A 47 -10.25 -83.63 68.56
CA THR A 47 -11.46 -84.47 68.56
C THR A 47 -12.10 -84.45 67.17
N ILE A 48 -12.06 -85.57 66.46
CA ILE A 48 -12.67 -85.72 65.13
C ILE A 48 -13.99 -86.49 65.27
N PRO A 49 -15.17 -85.86 65.12
CA PRO A 49 -16.44 -86.55 65.12
C PRO A 49 -16.58 -87.42 63.87
N PHE A 50 -17.02 -88.68 64.04
CA PHE A 50 -17.26 -89.61 62.94
C PHE A 50 -18.58 -90.37 63.12
N THR A 51 -19.07 -90.93 62.02
CA THR A 51 -20.14 -91.93 62.00
C THR A 51 -19.61 -93.20 61.34
N GLN A 52 -20.06 -94.37 61.80
CA GLN A 52 -19.62 -95.67 61.29
C GLN A 52 -20.86 -96.48 60.88
N ALA A 53 -20.86 -96.98 59.65
CA ALA A 53 -21.96 -97.78 59.10
C ALA A 53 -21.46 -98.70 57.99
N ALA A 54 -21.91 -99.97 57.98
CA ALA A 54 -21.61 -100.96 56.94
C ALA A 54 -20.10 -101.19 56.60
N GLY A 55 -19.18 -100.79 57.49
CA GLY A 55 -17.73 -100.84 57.26
C GLY A 55 -17.10 -99.56 56.70
N VAL A 56 -17.91 -98.51 56.47
CA VAL A 56 -17.46 -97.17 56.11
C VAL A 56 -17.47 -96.27 57.34
N LEU A 57 -16.34 -95.59 57.57
CA LEU A 57 -16.18 -94.49 58.51
C LEU A 57 -16.39 -93.18 57.73
N ARG A 58 -17.36 -92.36 58.11
CA ARG A 58 -17.53 -90.99 57.60
C ARG A 58 -17.09 -89.99 58.65
N VAL A 59 -16.09 -89.18 58.31
CA VAL A 59 -15.67 -88.02 59.11
C VAL A 59 -16.71 -86.92 58.94
N SER A 60 -17.33 -86.50 60.03
CA SER A 60 -18.23 -85.35 60.05
C SER A 60 -17.42 -84.06 59.89
N PRO A 61 -17.94 -83.00 59.26
CA PRO A 61 -17.22 -81.75 59.07
C PRO A 61 -16.69 -81.18 60.40
N VAL A 62 -15.38 -80.93 60.47
CA VAL A 62 -14.73 -80.35 61.65
C VAL A 62 -13.72 -79.28 61.23
N SER A 63 -13.86 -78.08 61.78
CA SER A 63 -12.96 -76.95 61.57
C SER A 63 -11.86 -76.94 62.63
N ILE A 64 -10.60 -76.86 62.20
CA ILE A 64 -9.42 -76.85 63.08
C ILE A 64 -8.65 -75.55 62.83
N GLU A 65 -8.48 -74.74 63.88
CA GLU A 65 -7.75 -73.46 63.81
C GLU A 65 -6.51 -73.51 64.69
N ARG A 66 -5.32 -73.67 64.06
CA ARG A 66 -4.03 -73.69 64.75
C ARG A 66 -2.93 -73.12 63.85
N ALA A 67 -1.90 -72.53 64.46
CA ALA A 67 -0.72 -71.98 63.76
C ALA A 67 -1.03 -70.98 62.62
N GLY A 68 -2.11 -70.20 62.74
CA GLY A 68 -2.51 -69.20 61.73
C GLY A 68 -3.24 -69.79 60.51
N LEU A 69 -3.65 -71.06 60.56
CA LEU A 69 -4.36 -71.75 59.50
C LEU A 69 -5.70 -72.31 60.02
N ARG A 70 -6.80 -72.07 59.30
CA ARG A 70 -8.05 -72.83 59.43
C ARG A 70 -7.99 -73.99 58.42
N ALA A 71 -8.28 -75.21 58.88
CA ALA A 71 -8.57 -76.34 58.01
C ALA A 71 -9.95 -76.91 58.31
N ASP A 72 -10.80 -76.96 57.29
CA ASP A 72 -12.10 -77.63 57.37
C ASP A 72 -11.93 -79.06 56.84
N ALA A 73 -11.98 -80.04 57.75
CA ALA A 73 -11.75 -81.44 57.47
C ALA A 73 -13.07 -82.19 57.21
N THR A 74 -13.09 -82.98 56.14
CA THR A 74 -14.20 -83.87 55.76
C THR A 74 -13.65 -85.15 55.14
N GLY A 75 -14.48 -86.19 55.03
CA GLY A 75 -14.15 -87.33 54.17
C GLY A 75 -14.70 -88.65 54.65
N LEU A 76 -14.17 -89.72 54.05
CA LEU A 76 -14.62 -91.08 54.26
C LEU A 76 -13.49 -92.10 54.10
N VAL A 77 -13.64 -93.22 54.80
CA VAL A 77 -12.69 -94.33 54.83
C VAL A 77 -13.49 -95.62 54.79
N ASP A 78 -13.23 -96.48 53.82
CA ASP A 78 -13.82 -97.80 53.70
C ASP A 78 -12.83 -98.86 54.20
N TRP A 79 -13.13 -99.49 55.34
CA TRP A 79 -12.27 -100.51 55.96
C TRP A 79 -12.47 -101.90 55.35
N ARG A 80 -13.45 -102.09 54.46
CA ARG A 80 -13.67 -103.33 53.70
C ARG A 80 -12.93 -103.30 52.37
N ALA A 81 -12.94 -102.15 51.70
CA ALA A 81 -12.16 -101.90 50.48
C ALA A 81 -10.72 -101.47 50.77
N MET A 82 -10.39 -101.11 52.02
CA MET A 82 -9.12 -100.51 52.45
C MET A 82 -8.78 -99.23 51.67
N THR A 83 -9.77 -98.37 51.44
CA THR A 83 -9.63 -97.11 50.69
C THR A 83 -10.07 -95.88 51.48
N THR A 84 -9.68 -94.70 51.00
CA THR A 84 -10.01 -93.42 51.61
C THR A 84 -10.25 -92.31 50.57
N ASP A 85 -11.05 -91.30 50.95
CA ASP A 85 -11.15 -89.97 50.33
C ASP A 85 -11.31 -88.95 51.48
N LEU A 86 -10.18 -88.47 51.99
CA LEU A 86 -10.10 -87.41 53.01
C LEU A 86 -9.78 -86.09 52.34
N ARG A 87 -10.39 -85.00 52.81
CA ARG A 87 -10.26 -83.66 52.22
C ARG A 87 -10.13 -82.60 53.31
N LEU A 88 -9.09 -81.78 53.21
CA LEU A 88 -8.90 -80.57 54.00
C LEU A 88 -9.05 -79.34 53.08
N ASN A 89 -9.97 -78.44 53.40
CA ASN A 89 -9.99 -77.11 52.81
C ASN A 89 -9.20 -76.16 53.71
N LEU A 90 -8.10 -75.61 53.22
CA LEU A 90 -7.12 -74.85 53.99
C LEU A 90 -7.25 -73.36 53.69
N ARG A 91 -7.42 -72.52 54.73
CA ARG A 91 -7.50 -71.07 54.59
C ARG A 91 -6.57 -70.37 55.58
N PRO A 92 -5.57 -69.61 55.11
CA PRO A 92 -4.75 -68.76 55.98
C PRO A 92 -5.59 -67.73 56.73
N LEU A 93 -5.25 -67.49 58.00
CA LEU A 93 -5.90 -66.49 58.87
C LEU A 93 -4.99 -65.26 59.12
N GLY A 94 -3.82 -65.21 58.49
CA GLY A 94 -2.91 -64.06 58.55
C GLY A 94 -3.38 -62.88 57.68
N ALA A 95 -2.87 -61.68 57.97
CA ALA A 95 -3.17 -60.48 57.19
C ALA A 95 -2.78 -60.64 55.70
N ALA A 96 -3.65 -60.19 54.80
CA ALA A 96 -3.41 -60.26 53.36
C ALA A 96 -2.24 -59.33 52.94
N PRO A 97 -1.29 -59.78 52.10
CA PRO A 97 -0.24 -58.91 51.56
C PRO A 97 -0.81 -57.80 50.66
N LYS A 98 -0.09 -56.69 50.47
CA LYS A 98 -0.57 -55.55 49.66
C LYS A 98 -1.03 -55.99 48.27
N GLY A 99 -2.29 -55.73 47.93
CA GLY A 99 -2.91 -56.09 46.65
C GLY A 99 -3.35 -57.56 46.54
N TRP A 100 -3.53 -58.25 47.66
CA TRP A 100 -4.32 -59.48 47.74
C TRP A 100 -5.72 -59.17 48.32
N PRO A 101 -6.73 -60.01 48.06
CA PRO A 101 -8.03 -59.89 48.71
C PRO A 101 -7.90 -60.04 50.24
N GLU A 102 -8.73 -59.31 51.00
CA GLU A 102 -8.77 -59.35 52.47
C GLU A 102 -8.95 -60.77 53.01
N GLN A 103 -9.82 -61.57 52.37
CA GLN A 103 -9.90 -63.00 52.60
C GLN A 103 -8.98 -63.72 51.61
N LEU A 104 -7.89 -64.28 52.12
CA LEU A 104 -6.94 -65.05 51.31
C LEU A 104 -7.60 -66.32 50.73
N PRO A 105 -7.27 -66.70 49.48
CA PRO A 105 -7.88 -67.84 48.81
C PRO A 105 -7.57 -69.15 49.54
N GLN A 106 -8.54 -70.05 49.52
CA GLN A 106 -8.39 -71.39 50.09
C GLN A 106 -7.67 -72.33 49.12
N VAL A 107 -6.97 -73.32 49.68
CA VAL A 107 -6.30 -74.41 48.96
C VAL A 107 -6.86 -75.73 49.47
N GLY A 108 -7.32 -76.60 48.57
CA GLY A 108 -7.75 -77.95 48.91
C GLY A 108 -6.55 -78.91 48.97
N VAL A 109 -6.55 -79.83 49.93
CA VAL A 109 -5.67 -81.00 49.92
C VAL A 109 -6.51 -82.25 50.16
N ALA A 110 -6.46 -83.18 49.21
CA ALA A 110 -7.16 -84.45 49.28
C ALA A 110 -6.17 -85.63 49.38
N TRP A 111 -6.58 -86.69 50.07
CA TRP A 111 -5.89 -87.98 50.11
C TRP A 111 -6.85 -89.05 49.61
N ARG A 112 -6.54 -89.68 48.47
CA ARG A 112 -7.42 -90.69 47.85
C ARG A 112 -6.69 -91.98 47.50
N GLY A 113 -7.43 -93.09 47.49
CA GLY A 113 -6.92 -94.41 47.09
C GLY A 113 -6.70 -95.35 48.29
N PRO A 114 -5.76 -96.30 48.20
CA PRO A 114 -5.51 -97.28 49.26
C PRO A 114 -5.05 -96.65 50.58
N LEU A 115 -5.48 -97.23 51.70
CA LEU A 115 -5.14 -96.75 53.05
C LEU A 115 -3.64 -96.81 53.37
N GLU A 116 -2.92 -97.76 52.77
CA GLU A 116 -1.47 -97.94 52.99
C GLU A 116 -0.63 -96.90 52.24
N ALA A 117 -1.14 -96.38 51.12
CA ALA A 117 -0.44 -95.46 50.24
C ALA A 117 -1.41 -94.46 49.55
N PRO A 118 -2.09 -93.58 50.31
CA PRO A 118 -3.07 -92.67 49.76
C PRO A 118 -2.38 -91.54 48.97
N ARG A 119 -2.81 -91.34 47.72
CA ARG A 119 -2.32 -90.27 46.85
C ARG A 119 -2.75 -88.91 47.39
N ARG A 120 -1.80 -88.02 47.68
CA ARG A 120 -2.07 -86.61 47.96
C ARG A 120 -2.32 -85.85 46.65
N GLU A 121 -3.41 -85.11 46.57
CA GLU A 121 -3.75 -84.19 45.47
C GLU A 121 -4.02 -82.80 46.03
N THR A 122 -3.59 -81.75 45.33
CA THR A 122 -3.74 -80.35 45.72
C THR A 122 -4.70 -79.63 44.78
N ASP A 123 -5.73 -78.98 45.30
CA ASP A 123 -6.59 -78.06 44.55
C ASP A 123 -6.16 -76.62 44.84
N VAL A 124 -5.67 -75.96 43.81
CA VAL A 124 -5.18 -74.58 43.84
C VAL A 124 -6.06 -73.64 43.00
N GLY A 125 -7.23 -74.06 42.51
CA GLY A 125 -8.03 -73.28 41.56
C GLY A 125 -8.39 -71.88 42.06
N ALA A 126 -8.78 -71.74 43.33
CA ALA A 126 -9.04 -70.44 43.95
C ALA A 126 -7.79 -69.57 44.09
N LEU A 127 -6.62 -70.18 44.33
CA LEU A 127 -5.33 -69.48 44.38
C LEU A 127 -4.90 -69.02 42.98
N SER A 128 -4.94 -69.90 41.99
CA SER A 128 -4.66 -69.63 40.57
C SER A 128 -5.45 -68.43 40.05
N ASN A 129 -6.76 -68.41 40.27
CA ASN A 129 -7.62 -67.30 39.85
C ASN A 129 -7.22 -65.95 40.46
N VAL A 130 -6.87 -65.91 41.75
CA VAL A 130 -6.42 -64.68 42.43
C VAL A 130 -5.03 -64.24 41.93
N VAL A 131 -4.13 -65.19 41.68
CA VAL A 131 -2.80 -64.91 41.11
C VAL A 131 -2.92 -64.35 39.69
N ALA A 132 -3.77 -64.93 38.85
CA ALA A 132 -4.06 -64.44 37.49
C ALA A 132 -4.63 -63.01 37.52
N ALA A 133 -5.65 -62.76 38.36
CA ALA A 133 -6.25 -61.43 38.50
C ALA A 133 -5.24 -60.38 39.01
N ARG A 134 -4.36 -60.75 39.94
CA ARG A 134 -3.30 -59.89 40.47
C ARG A 134 -2.23 -59.57 39.43
N ALA A 135 -1.81 -60.55 38.63
CA ALA A 135 -0.86 -60.34 37.54
C ALA A 135 -1.45 -59.43 36.45
N LEU A 136 -2.72 -59.64 36.06
CA LEU A 136 -3.43 -58.80 35.11
C LEU A 136 -3.56 -57.35 35.61
N ALA A 137 -3.94 -57.15 36.88
CA ALA A 137 -4.05 -55.81 37.46
C ALA A 137 -2.72 -55.04 37.45
N ARG A 138 -1.59 -55.73 37.64
CA ARG A 138 -0.24 -55.14 37.59
C ARG A 138 0.23 -54.86 36.16
N GLU A 139 -0.19 -55.65 35.18
CA GLU A 139 0.08 -55.33 33.77
C GLU A 139 -0.75 -54.12 33.31
N ILE A 140 -2.00 -53.99 33.78
CA ILE A 140 -2.82 -52.79 33.56
C ILE A 140 -2.14 -51.56 34.20
N GLU A 141 -1.73 -51.62 35.47
CA GLU A 141 -1.00 -50.53 36.15
C GLU A 141 0.28 -50.12 35.39
N ARG A 142 1.01 -51.10 34.84
CA ARG A 142 2.21 -50.89 34.00
C ARG A 142 1.88 -50.20 32.68
N VAL A 143 0.81 -50.63 31.99
CA VAL A 143 0.36 -50.04 30.72
C VAL A 143 -0.16 -48.62 30.94
N GLU A 144 -0.99 -48.39 31.96
CA GLU A 144 -1.50 -47.05 32.31
C GLU A 144 -0.36 -46.08 32.64
N ALA A 145 0.66 -46.52 33.39
CA ALA A 145 1.84 -45.71 33.68
C ALA A 145 2.65 -45.37 32.42
N PHE A 146 2.76 -46.30 31.46
CA PHE A 146 3.41 -46.04 30.17
C PHE A 146 2.59 -45.10 29.28
N GLU A 147 1.27 -45.29 29.19
CA GLU A 147 0.38 -44.38 28.45
C GLU A 147 0.36 -42.97 29.05
N ALA A 148 0.46 -42.83 30.37
CA ALA A 148 0.58 -41.54 31.04
C ALA A 148 1.87 -40.80 30.63
N ASP A 149 3.03 -41.48 30.65
CA ASP A 149 4.31 -40.94 30.18
C ASP A 149 4.26 -40.52 28.71
N GLN A 150 3.71 -41.38 27.83
CA GLN A 150 3.56 -41.06 26.40
C GLN A 150 2.61 -39.88 26.18
N ARG A 151 1.53 -39.78 26.96
CA ARG A 151 0.56 -38.68 26.93
C ARG A 151 1.18 -37.37 27.41
N GLU A 152 1.99 -37.39 28.48
CA GLU A 152 2.71 -36.20 28.95
C GLU A 152 3.71 -35.71 27.90
N ARG A 153 4.53 -36.61 27.34
CA ARG A 153 5.47 -36.30 26.25
C ARG A 153 4.76 -35.71 25.02
N ALA A 154 3.64 -36.31 24.61
CA ALA A 154 2.84 -35.81 23.49
C ALA A 154 2.26 -34.41 23.75
N MET A 155 1.76 -34.16 24.97
CA MET A 155 1.27 -32.84 25.37
C MET A 155 2.40 -31.80 25.47
N HIS A 156 3.57 -32.18 25.97
CA HIS A 156 4.75 -31.32 26.01
C HIS A 156 5.22 -30.93 24.59
N ILE A 157 5.31 -31.89 23.67
CA ILE A 157 5.67 -31.64 22.26
C ILE A 157 4.62 -30.74 21.57
N ARG A 158 3.32 -30.95 21.84
CA ARG A 158 2.25 -30.08 21.34
C ARG A 158 2.39 -28.65 21.87
N ARG A 159 2.65 -28.47 23.17
CA ARG A 159 2.90 -27.16 23.81
C ARG A 159 4.09 -26.45 23.18
N LEU A 160 5.24 -27.13 23.02
CA LEU A 160 6.42 -26.56 22.37
C LEU A 160 6.18 -26.18 20.91
N ARG A 161 5.33 -26.90 20.17
CA ARG A 161 4.95 -26.52 18.80
C ARG A 161 4.09 -25.26 18.79
N ALA A 162 3.04 -25.20 19.61
CA ALA A 162 2.16 -24.03 19.69
C ALA A 162 2.91 -22.77 20.15
N GLU A 163 3.87 -22.91 21.07
CA GLU A 163 4.71 -21.80 21.55
C GLU A 163 5.69 -21.29 20.48
N ARG A 164 6.17 -22.16 19.57
CA ARG A 164 6.96 -21.76 18.40
C ARG A 164 6.10 -21.07 17.35
N GLU A 165 4.94 -21.66 17.04
CA GLU A 165 3.98 -21.13 16.07
C GLU A 165 3.48 -19.74 16.46
N LEU A 166 3.17 -19.52 17.74
CA LEU A 166 2.83 -18.21 18.28
C LEU A 166 3.96 -17.20 18.06
N ARG A 167 5.21 -17.53 18.44
CA ARG A 167 6.38 -16.65 18.22
C ARG A 167 6.67 -16.36 16.75
N GLU A 168 6.42 -17.31 15.86
CA GLU A 168 6.55 -17.09 14.42
C GLU A 168 5.46 -16.17 13.89
N ASN A 169 4.23 -16.28 14.40
CA ASN A 169 3.11 -15.42 14.00
C ASN A 169 3.25 -14.01 14.59
N GLU A 170 3.76 -13.86 15.82
CA GLU A 170 4.19 -12.58 16.40
C GLU A 170 5.27 -11.92 15.53
N ARG A 171 6.32 -12.66 15.12
CA ARG A 171 7.36 -12.14 14.23
C ARG A 171 6.79 -11.65 12.91
N LYS A 172 6.01 -12.49 12.20
CA LYS A 172 5.34 -12.13 10.93
C LYS A 172 4.46 -10.90 11.08
N LEU A 173 3.76 -10.75 12.20
CA LEU A 173 2.96 -9.55 12.50
C LEU A 173 3.84 -8.30 12.70
N THR A 174 4.95 -8.40 13.45
CA THR A 174 5.88 -7.27 13.61
C THR A 174 6.60 -6.90 12.31
N GLU A 175 6.87 -7.86 11.43
CA GLU A 175 7.44 -7.63 10.10
C GLU A 175 6.42 -6.98 9.16
N PHE A 176 5.16 -7.43 9.19
CA PHE A 176 4.06 -6.82 8.46
C PHE A 176 3.84 -5.35 8.87
N LEU A 177 3.73 -5.08 10.18
CA LEU A 177 3.52 -3.72 10.70
C LEU A 177 4.68 -2.77 10.35
N LYS A 178 5.93 -3.25 10.35
CA LYS A 178 7.09 -2.48 9.87
C LYS A 178 6.99 -2.19 8.37
N ALA A 179 6.63 -3.19 7.56
CA ALA A 179 6.47 -3.00 6.11
C ALA A 179 5.30 -2.06 5.77
N GLU A 180 4.25 -2.02 6.59
CA GLU A 180 3.14 -1.06 6.49
C GLU A 180 3.59 0.36 6.89
N GLU A 181 4.35 0.50 7.97
CA GLU A 181 4.92 1.79 8.38
C GLU A 181 5.95 2.33 7.38
N GLU A 182 6.85 1.50 6.85
CA GLU A 182 7.78 1.87 5.78
C GLU A 182 7.04 2.30 4.50
N ARG A 183 5.92 1.62 4.15
CA ARG A 183 5.04 2.05 3.05
C ARG A 183 4.40 3.40 3.32
N ARG A 184 3.86 3.64 4.52
CA ARG A 184 3.27 4.93 4.92
C ARG A 184 4.30 6.06 4.83
N ILE A 185 5.52 5.83 5.32
CA ILE A 185 6.63 6.80 5.25
C ILE A 185 7.08 7.04 3.79
N ALA A 186 7.08 6.01 2.94
CA ALA A 186 7.41 6.15 1.53
C ALA A 186 6.30 6.88 0.73
N GLU A 187 5.03 6.68 1.07
CA GLU A 187 3.90 7.41 0.51
C GLU A 187 3.86 8.86 0.97
N GLU A 188 4.09 9.13 2.26
CA GLU A 188 4.20 10.47 2.84
C GLU A 188 5.33 11.26 2.19
N LYS A 189 6.52 10.66 2.00
CA LYS A 189 7.64 11.28 1.26
C LYS A 189 7.29 11.59 -0.19
N ARG A 190 6.58 10.71 -0.89
CA ARG A 190 6.10 10.98 -2.26
C ARG A 190 5.07 12.10 -2.29
N ALA A 191 4.17 12.17 -1.33
CA ALA A 191 3.20 13.26 -1.20
C ALA A 191 3.89 14.61 -0.88
N GLU A 192 4.94 14.61 -0.05
CA GLU A 192 5.77 15.78 0.23
C GLU A 192 6.58 16.22 -1.01
N GLU A 193 7.15 15.27 -1.77
CA GLU A 193 7.85 15.53 -3.02
C GLU A 193 6.93 16.11 -4.11
N ILE A 194 5.71 15.56 -4.25
CA ILE A 194 4.67 16.10 -5.14
C ILE A 194 4.27 17.52 -4.72
N ARG A 195 4.06 17.77 -3.43
CA ARG A 195 3.75 19.14 -2.92
C ARG A 195 4.87 20.13 -3.22
N LYS A 196 6.14 19.74 -3.01
CA LYS A 196 7.30 20.59 -3.33
C LYS A 196 7.43 20.84 -4.84
N ALA A 197 7.12 19.86 -5.67
CA ALA A 197 7.09 20.03 -7.12
C ALA A 197 5.95 20.96 -7.58
N GLU A 198 4.77 20.86 -6.96
CA GLU A 198 3.62 21.74 -7.21
C GLU A 198 3.91 23.19 -6.74
N GLU A 199 4.45 23.37 -5.55
CA GLU A 199 4.87 24.67 -5.00
C GLU A 199 5.96 25.32 -5.88
N ALA A 200 6.96 24.56 -6.31
CA ALA A 200 7.98 25.03 -7.25
C ALA A 200 7.37 25.46 -8.60
N ARG A 201 6.38 24.71 -9.11
CA ARG A 201 5.66 25.08 -10.34
C ARG A 201 4.85 26.36 -10.16
N LEU A 202 4.19 26.54 -9.00
CA LEU A 202 3.42 27.72 -8.67
C LEU A 202 4.32 28.97 -8.55
N ALA A 203 5.51 28.81 -7.96
CA ALA A 203 6.52 29.85 -7.88
C ALA A 203 7.11 30.21 -9.25
N GLU A 204 7.30 29.25 -10.15
CA GLU A 204 7.71 29.52 -11.54
C GLU A 204 6.60 30.25 -12.32
N GLU A 205 5.36 29.84 -12.15
CA GLU A 205 4.19 30.45 -12.79
C GLU A 205 3.97 31.90 -12.32
N ALA A 206 4.15 32.15 -11.02
CA ALA A 206 4.17 33.50 -10.45
C ALA A 206 5.28 34.38 -11.05
N ARG A 207 6.51 33.85 -11.20
CA ARG A 207 7.61 34.57 -11.88
C ARG A 207 7.31 34.86 -13.35
N ARG A 208 6.69 33.91 -14.07
CA ARG A 208 6.26 34.11 -15.47
C ARG A 208 5.18 35.20 -15.56
N ALA A 209 4.23 35.23 -14.63
CA ALA A 209 3.20 36.28 -14.55
C ALA A 209 3.79 37.67 -14.21
N GLU A 210 4.76 37.74 -13.30
CA GLU A 210 5.48 38.98 -12.98
C GLU A 210 6.29 39.49 -14.19
N ALA A 211 6.99 38.60 -14.89
CA ALA A 211 7.72 38.93 -16.12
C ALA A 211 6.77 39.40 -17.24
N ALA A 212 5.60 38.78 -17.39
CA ALA A 212 4.57 39.21 -18.33
C ALA A 212 4.06 40.63 -18.02
N ARG A 213 3.76 40.93 -16.74
CA ARG A 213 3.38 42.29 -16.31
C ARG A 213 4.46 43.33 -16.62
N LYS A 214 5.73 43.02 -16.36
CA LYS A 214 6.86 43.92 -16.67
C LYS A 214 7.03 44.13 -18.18
N ALA A 215 6.74 43.13 -19.01
CA ALA A 215 6.73 43.27 -20.47
C ALA A 215 5.53 44.11 -20.97
N GLU A 216 4.36 43.97 -20.34
CA GLU A 216 3.16 44.77 -20.62
C GLU A 216 3.37 46.24 -20.21
N GLU A 217 3.92 46.50 -19.03
CA GLU A 217 4.29 47.83 -18.55
C GLU A 217 5.33 48.50 -19.47
N ALA A 218 6.35 47.76 -19.90
CA ALA A 218 7.33 48.25 -20.87
C ALA A 218 6.69 48.58 -22.23
N ARG A 219 5.75 47.76 -22.70
CA ARG A 219 4.97 48.05 -23.92
C ARG A 219 4.12 49.32 -23.76
N LEU A 220 3.44 49.48 -22.63
CA LEU A 220 2.61 50.65 -22.36
C LEU A 220 3.45 51.94 -22.29
N ALA A 221 4.65 51.87 -21.72
CA ALA A 221 5.62 52.97 -21.71
C ALA A 221 6.18 53.29 -23.12
N GLU A 222 6.39 52.30 -23.98
CA GLU A 222 6.77 52.51 -25.37
C GLU A 222 5.62 53.13 -26.20
N GLU A 223 4.40 52.69 -25.96
CA GLU A 223 3.18 53.21 -26.59
C GLU A 223 2.91 54.66 -26.17
N ALA A 224 3.08 54.98 -24.88
CA ALA A 224 3.03 56.36 -24.37
C ALA A 224 4.11 57.25 -25.00
N ARG A 225 5.35 56.76 -25.18
CA ARG A 225 6.40 57.50 -25.90
C ARG A 225 6.05 57.73 -27.37
N LYS A 226 5.46 56.74 -28.06
CA LYS A 226 4.98 56.90 -29.44
C LYS A 226 3.86 57.94 -29.55
N ALA A 227 2.93 57.94 -28.59
CA ALA A 227 1.88 58.95 -28.50
C ALA A 227 2.45 60.37 -28.23
N GLU A 228 3.46 60.50 -27.37
CA GLU A 228 4.11 61.79 -27.11
C GLU A 228 4.86 62.31 -28.36
N ILE A 229 5.59 61.43 -29.06
CA ILE A 229 6.26 61.75 -30.33
C ILE A 229 5.25 62.18 -31.40
N ALA A 230 4.11 61.48 -31.51
CA ALA A 230 3.03 61.86 -32.42
C ALA A 230 2.46 63.24 -32.09
N ARG A 231 2.18 63.53 -30.81
CA ARG A 231 1.69 64.85 -30.39
C ARG A 231 2.68 65.97 -30.69
N ARG A 232 3.98 65.77 -30.41
CA ARG A 232 5.04 66.73 -30.76
C ARG A 232 5.15 66.96 -32.28
N ALA A 233 4.91 65.92 -33.09
CA ALA A 233 4.91 66.04 -34.56
C ALA A 233 3.66 66.77 -35.11
N GLU A 234 2.51 66.67 -34.44
CA GLU A 234 1.31 67.44 -34.75
C GLU A 234 1.46 68.91 -34.33
N GLU A 235 1.97 69.16 -33.12
CA GLU A 235 2.32 70.48 -32.58
C GLU A 235 3.32 71.22 -33.49
N ALA A 236 4.31 70.49 -34.04
CA ALA A 236 5.25 71.03 -35.04
C ALA A 236 4.57 71.39 -36.38
N LYS A 237 3.58 70.60 -36.86
CA LYS A 237 2.83 70.93 -38.08
C LYS A 237 1.97 72.18 -37.90
N GLN A 238 1.28 72.32 -36.77
CA GLN A 238 0.50 73.51 -36.46
C GLN A 238 1.40 74.77 -36.39
N ALA A 239 2.61 74.65 -35.83
CA ALA A 239 3.59 75.73 -35.83
C ALA A 239 4.11 76.09 -37.24
N GLU A 240 4.25 75.12 -38.15
CA GLU A 240 4.61 75.38 -39.55
C GLU A 240 3.46 76.06 -40.32
N GLU A 241 2.22 75.59 -40.12
CA GLU A 241 1.01 76.17 -40.73
C GLU A 241 0.79 77.62 -40.28
N ALA A 242 0.98 77.90 -38.98
CA ALA A 242 0.95 79.27 -38.44
C ALA A 242 2.00 80.18 -39.11
N ARG A 243 3.23 79.70 -39.34
CA ARG A 243 4.26 80.44 -40.07
C ARG A 243 3.90 80.68 -41.53
N ARG A 244 3.31 79.69 -42.21
CA ARG A 244 2.81 79.85 -43.59
C ARG A 244 1.71 80.92 -43.67
N ALA A 245 0.81 80.96 -42.68
CA ALA A 245 -0.23 81.99 -42.57
C ALA A 245 0.35 83.40 -42.28
N GLU A 246 1.39 83.52 -41.44
CA GLU A 246 2.08 84.80 -41.20
C GLU A 246 2.76 85.33 -42.48
N ILE A 247 3.45 84.46 -43.22
CA ILE A 247 4.10 84.80 -44.48
C ILE A 247 3.06 85.26 -45.52
N ALA A 248 1.91 84.57 -45.62
CA ALA A 248 0.83 84.97 -46.51
C ALA A 248 0.28 86.37 -46.18
N ARG A 249 0.10 86.70 -44.88
CA ARG A 249 -0.33 88.04 -44.46
C ARG A 249 0.67 89.14 -44.86
N ARG A 250 1.97 88.91 -44.65
CA ARG A 250 3.00 89.89 -45.06
C ARG A 250 3.04 90.14 -46.56
N LEU A 251 2.76 89.14 -47.39
CA LEU A 251 2.71 89.29 -48.85
C LEU A 251 1.49 90.13 -49.29
N GLU A 252 0.33 89.93 -48.67
CA GLU A 252 -0.87 90.73 -48.96
C GLU A 252 -0.73 92.19 -48.47
N GLU A 253 -0.13 92.39 -47.29
CA GLU A 253 0.17 93.72 -46.74
C GLU A 253 1.18 94.49 -47.63
N ALA A 254 2.19 93.80 -48.17
CA ALA A 254 3.11 94.38 -49.14
C ALA A 254 2.43 94.74 -50.49
N ARG A 255 1.46 93.92 -50.95
CA ARG A 255 0.68 94.16 -52.17
C ARG A 255 -0.14 95.45 -52.05
N ILE A 256 -0.81 95.65 -50.92
CA ILE A 256 -1.59 96.86 -50.61
C ILE A 256 -0.67 98.10 -50.54
N ALA A 257 0.53 97.97 -49.96
CA ALA A 257 1.49 99.06 -49.89
C ALA A 257 2.05 99.49 -51.28
N GLU A 258 2.22 98.54 -52.22
CA GLU A 258 2.63 98.86 -53.59
C GLU A 258 1.51 99.56 -54.38
N GLU A 259 0.27 99.11 -54.22
CA GLU A 259 -0.92 99.70 -54.87
C GLU A 259 -1.17 101.14 -54.40
N ALA A 260 -1.02 101.40 -53.11
CA ALA A 260 -1.08 102.75 -52.54
C ALA A 260 -0.04 103.72 -53.16
N ARG A 261 1.21 103.25 -53.36
CA ARG A 261 2.27 104.06 -54.00
C ARG A 261 1.96 104.39 -55.46
N LYS A 262 1.34 103.48 -56.21
CA LYS A 262 0.93 103.74 -57.61
C LYS A 262 -0.14 104.83 -57.68
N LEU A 263 -1.10 104.83 -56.74
CA LEU A 263 -2.12 105.88 -56.64
C LEU A 263 -1.55 107.25 -56.25
N GLU A 264 -0.54 107.31 -55.37
CA GLU A 264 0.14 108.57 -55.01
C GLU A 264 0.86 109.18 -56.23
N ILE A 265 1.62 108.35 -56.96
CA ILE A 265 2.35 108.78 -58.17
C ILE A 265 1.37 109.29 -59.25
N ALA A 266 0.22 108.62 -59.43
CA ALA A 266 -0.80 109.03 -60.39
C ALA A 266 -1.38 110.42 -60.08
N LYS A 267 -1.78 110.68 -58.82
CA LYS A 267 -2.29 112.00 -58.40
C LYS A 267 -1.28 113.12 -58.64
N ARG A 268 0.00 112.85 -58.33
CA ARG A 268 1.09 113.83 -58.45
C ARG A 268 1.40 114.20 -59.92
N GLN A 269 1.07 113.34 -60.89
CA GLN A 269 1.11 113.71 -62.31
C GLN A 269 -0.11 114.51 -62.79
N GLU A 270 -1.27 114.39 -62.13
CA GLU A 270 -2.46 115.19 -62.48
C GLU A 270 -2.30 116.66 -62.04
N GLU A 271 -1.75 116.89 -60.84
CA GLU A 271 -1.45 118.25 -60.34
C GLU A 271 -0.46 118.99 -61.24
N LEU A 272 0.59 118.29 -61.71
CA LEU A 272 1.58 118.87 -62.63
C LEU A 272 0.96 119.33 -63.96
N ARG A 273 0.00 118.57 -64.51
CA ARG A 273 -0.71 118.96 -65.74
C ARG A 273 -1.58 120.20 -65.55
N LYS A 274 -2.28 120.30 -64.41
CA LYS A 274 -3.08 121.49 -64.08
C LYS A 274 -2.22 122.74 -63.93
N ALA A 275 -1.05 122.63 -63.30
CA ALA A 275 -0.09 123.74 -63.19
C ALA A 275 0.53 124.15 -64.55
N GLU A 276 0.64 123.22 -65.50
CA GLU A 276 1.16 123.50 -66.85
C GLU A 276 0.15 124.26 -67.73
N ASP A 277 -1.13 123.87 -67.71
CA ASP A 277 -2.19 124.56 -68.48
C ASP A 277 -2.46 125.99 -67.99
N GLU A 278 -2.34 126.27 -66.67
CA GLU A 278 -2.46 127.63 -66.14
C GLU A 278 -1.32 128.54 -66.60
N ARG A 279 -0.07 128.05 -66.58
CA ARG A 279 1.08 128.78 -67.15
C ARG A 279 0.87 129.09 -68.63
N ARG A 280 0.30 128.14 -69.38
CA ARG A 280 0.07 128.27 -70.83
C ARG A 280 -0.94 129.36 -71.20
N LYS A 281 -1.87 129.69 -70.31
CA LYS A 281 -2.75 130.87 -70.46
C LYS A 281 -2.02 132.18 -70.15
N ALA A 282 -1.21 132.24 -69.10
CA ALA A 282 -0.46 133.44 -68.75
C ALA A 282 0.54 133.85 -69.86
N GLU A 283 1.26 132.89 -70.45
CA GLU A 283 2.21 133.14 -71.55
C GLU A 283 1.54 133.69 -72.84
N ALA A 284 0.24 133.41 -73.04
CA ALA A 284 -0.50 133.86 -74.22
C ALA A 284 -0.84 135.37 -74.16
N ASP A 285 -1.35 135.86 -73.01
CA ASP A 285 -1.65 137.28 -72.82
C ASP A 285 -0.40 138.16 -72.84
N GLU A 286 0.74 137.64 -72.34
CA GLU A 286 2.00 138.36 -72.38
C GLU A 286 2.59 138.43 -73.81
N ARG A 287 2.47 137.36 -74.61
CA ARG A 287 2.77 137.40 -76.05
C ARG A 287 1.94 138.44 -76.79
N ALA A 288 0.64 138.58 -76.47
CA ALA A 288 -0.23 139.56 -77.10
C ALA A 288 0.22 141.01 -76.85
N ARG A 289 0.77 141.29 -75.65
CA ARG A 289 1.31 142.62 -75.29
C ARG A 289 2.66 142.91 -75.94
N GLN A 290 3.55 141.92 -76.01
CA GLN A 290 4.89 142.11 -76.60
C GLN A 290 4.85 142.24 -78.13
N ALA A 291 3.84 141.69 -78.81
CA ALA A 291 3.66 141.80 -80.26
C ALA A 291 3.43 143.24 -80.76
N ALA A 292 2.87 144.13 -79.93
CA ALA A 292 2.56 145.51 -80.30
C ALA A 292 3.79 146.43 -80.42
N ILE A 293 4.95 146.04 -79.87
CA ILE A 293 6.15 146.90 -79.78
C ILE A 293 7.21 146.50 -80.82
N ARG A 294 7.20 145.26 -81.32
CA ARG A 294 8.21 144.75 -82.27
C ARG A 294 7.81 144.89 -83.74
N ALA A 295 7.21 146.03 -84.09
CA ALA A 295 6.78 146.36 -85.46
C ALA A 295 7.86 147.10 -86.30
N ALA A 296 9.15 146.90 -85.98
CA ALA A 296 10.27 147.56 -86.65
C ALA A 296 11.49 146.64 -86.80
N ILE A 297 12.16 146.75 -87.95
CA ILE A 297 13.49 146.20 -88.31
C ILE A 297 13.58 144.66 -88.54
N GLU A 298 13.42 144.26 -89.82
CA GLU A 298 14.23 143.30 -90.63
C GLU A 298 14.50 141.84 -90.15
N GLY A 299 14.69 140.80 -91.01
CA GLY A 299 14.49 140.69 -92.48
C GLY A 299 15.11 139.44 -93.17
N ARG A 300 14.28 138.62 -93.86
CA ARG A 300 14.58 137.67 -94.99
C ARG A 300 15.26 136.27 -94.72
N PRO A 301 15.22 135.26 -95.67
CA PRO A 301 15.01 133.81 -95.34
C PRO A 301 15.95 132.72 -95.96
N GLY A 302 15.79 131.41 -95.59
CA GLY A 302 16.39 130.20 -96.25
C GLY A 302 15.98 128.79 -95.67
N PRO A 303 16.23 127.59 -96.32
CA PRO A 303 15.50 126.31 -96.03
C PRO A 303 16.20 124.88 -96.05
N MET A 304 15.56 123.86 -95.41
CA MET A 304 15.41 122.36 -95.73
C MET A 304 16.48 121.20 -95.53
N ILE A 305 16.00 119.96 -95.10
CA ILE A 305 16.32 118.52 -95.54
C ILE A 305 17.13 117.38 -94.71
N LEU A 306 16.46 116.21 -94.40
CA LEU A 306 16.71 114.68 -94.35
C LEU A 306 17.80 113.73 -93.63
N GLN A 307 17.32 112.50 -93.19
CA GLN A 307 17.81 111.03 -93.29
C GLN A 307 18.69 110.15 -92.25
N GLY A 308 18.46 108.78 -92.12
CA GLY A 308 19.35 107.66 -91.55
C GLY A 308 18.73 106.28 -90.96
N ALA A 309 19.35 105.04 -91.03
CA ALA A 309 18.88 103.64 -90.58
C ALA A 309 20.02 102.51 -90.38
N PRO A 310 19.97 101.10 -90.35
CA PRO A 310 18.92 99.97 -90.32
C PRO A 310 18.91 98.64 -89.33
N PRO A 311 19.41 97.34 -89.53
CA PRO A 311 18.67 96.00 -89.28
C PRO A 311 19.27 94.75 -88.41
N SER A 312 18.88 93.42 -88.61
CA SER A 312 18.89 92.20 -87.65
C SER A 312 19.16 90.68 -88.13
N TYR A 313 19.12 89.58 -87.27
CA TYR A 313 19.35 88.07 -87.57
C TYR A 313 18.77 86.92 -86.58
N ILE A 314 18.89 85.55 -86.77
CA ILE A 314 18.14 84.40 -86.03
C ILE A 314 18.75 82.97 -85.51
N PRO A 315 18.48 81.66 -85.95
CA PRO A 315 18.08 80.43 -85.09
C PRO A 315 18.65 78.92 -85.29
N GLY A 316 18.24 77.81 -84.54
CA GLY A 316 18.55 76.31 -84.76
C GLY A 316 17.98 75.11 -83.82
N ASP A 317 17.98 73.77 -84.20
CA ASP A 317 17.36 72.47 -83.57
C ASP A 317 18.16 71.09 -83.91
N PRO A 318 17.83 69.70 -83.84
CA PRO A 318 16.70 68.70 -83.46
C PRO A 318 17.02 67.22 -82.81
N PRO A 319 16.10 66.16 -82.71
CA PRO A 319 16.21 64.83 -81.90
C PRO A 319 15.71 63.40 -82.46
N GLY A 320 15.73 62.21 -81.71
CA GLY A 320 14.89 60.94 -81.98
C GLY A 320 15.15 59.46 -81.37
N TYR A 321 14.12 58.55 -81.31
CA TYR A 321 13.99 57.01 -81.18
C TYR A 321 14.21 56.17 -79.83
N GLY A 322 13.80 54.87 -79.53
CA GLY A 322 12.68 53.91 -79.92
C GLY A 322 12.76 52.30 -79.70
N ARG A 323 11.71 51.59 -79.13
CA ARG A 323 11.18 50.12 -79.30
C ARG A 323 11.46 48.86 -78.32
N PRO A 324 10.70 47.67 -78.33
CA PRO A 324 10.21 46.90 -77.09
C PRO A 324 10.01 45.31 -77.02
N ARG A 325 9.54 44.78 -75.84
CA ARG A 325 8.60 43.64 -75.41
C ARG A 325 8.68 42.11 -75.82
N GLY A 326 8.18 41.21 -74.92
CA GLY A 326 7.72 39.79 -75.14
C GLY A 326 7.21 39.02 -73.87
N ASP A 327 6.32 38.00 -73.98
CA ASP A 327 5.56 37.32 -72.86
C ASP A 327 5.43 35.75 -72.97
N ALA A 328 5.02 35.01 -71.91
CA ALA A 328 4.71 33.54 -71.90
C ALA A 328 3.72 33.05 -70.76
N PRO A 329 3.08 31.84 -70.81
CA PRO A 329 1.83 31.51 -70.06
C PRO A 329 1.89 30.24 -69.09
N PRO A 330 0.84 29.42 -68.77
CA PRO A 330 0.28 29.29 -67.40
C PRO A 330 0.18 27.85 -66.76
N LEU A 331 -0.51 27.72 -65.61
CA LEU A 331 -0.58 26.54 -64.69
C LEU A 331 -1.89 25.69 -64.72
N PRO A 332 -1.86 24.42 -64.26
CA PRO A 332 -3.04 23.54 -63.99
C PRO A 332 -3.47 23.45 -62.48
N PRO A 333 -4.62 22.80 -62.13
CA PRO A 333 -5.38 23.04 -60.87
C PRO A 333 -5.34 21.91 -59.77
N PRO A 334 -5.98 22.09 -58.58
CA PRO A 334 -5.78 21.26 -57.37
C PRO A 334 -6.91 20.22 -57.05
N LEU A 335 -6.82 19.55 -55.89
CA LEU A 335 -7.82 18.60 -55.33
C LEU A 335 -8.02 18.76 -53.80
N ASP A 336 -9.26 18.60 -53.32
CA ASP A 336 -9.70 18.72 -51.92
C ASP A 336 -10.38 17.43 -51.38
N ILE A 337 -10.01 16.96 -50.19
CA ILE A 337 -10.74 15.96 -49.36
C ILE A 337 -10.45 16.29 -47.88
N GLN A 338 -11.33 17.00 -47.15
CA GLN A 338 -12.48 16.54 -46.35
C GLN A 338 -12.17 15.76 -45.03
N SER A 339 -13.00 16.01 -44.01
CA SER A 339 -12.77 15.63 -42.59
C SER A 339 -13.77 14.59 -42.06
N VAL A 340 -13.40 13.90 -40.97
CA VAL A 340 -14.20 12.86 -40.28
C VAL A 340 -14.12 13.02 -38.74
N PRO A 341 -15.03 12.40 -37.92
CA PRO A 341 -15.63 13.11 -36.78
C PRO A 341 -15.31 12.55 -35.37
N ARG A 342 -15.89 13.18 -34.33
CA ARG A 342 -15.71 12.83 -32.90
C ARG A 342 -16.68 11.71 -32.45
N PRO A 343 -16.25 10.75 -31.60
CA PRO A 343 -17.12 9.76 -30.96
C PRO A 343 -17.85 10.29 -29.71
N MET A 344 -18.84 9.52 -29.22
CA MET A 344 -19.83 9.92 -28.21
C MET A 344 -19.52 9.48 -26.76
N SER A 345 -20.45 9.79 -25.85
CA SER A 345 -20.36 9.75 -24.38
C SER A 345 -20.45 8.37 -23.71
N ARG A 346 -20.02 8.32 -22.43
CA ARG A 346 -20.12 7.17 -21.51
C ARG A 346 -21.57 6.81 -21.13
N SER A 347 -21.76 5.55 -20.73
CA SER A 347 -22.84 5.10 -19.83
C SER A 347 -22.26 4.69 -18.46
N PRO A 348 -22.96 4.88 -17.34
CA PRO A 348 -22.58 4.36 -16.03
C PRO A 348 -23.05 2.90 -15.83
N LEU A 349 -22.37 2.17 -14.94
CA LEU A 349 -22.76 0.84 -14.48
C LEU A 349 -23.68 0.94 -13.25
N GLN A 350 -24.58 -0.03 -13.10
CA GLN A 350 -25.39 -0.22 -11.89
C GLN A 350 -24.70 -1.16 -10.90
N ASN A 351 -25.02 -0.96 -9.62
CA ASN A 351 -24.94 -1.92 -8.53
C ASN A 351 -26.06 -1.58 -7.54
#